data_AF-A0A1C4RA59-F1
#
_entry.id   AF-A0A1C4RA59-F1
#
_cell.length_a   1.000
_cell.length_b   1.000
_cell.length_c   1.000
_cell.angle_alpha   90.00
_cell.angle_beta   90.00
_cell.angle_gamma   90.00
#
_symmetry.space_group_name_H-M   'P 1'
#
loop_
_entity.id
_entity.type
_entity.pdbx_description
1 polymer ?
#
loop_
_entity_poly.entity_id
_entity_poly.type
_entity_poly.pdbx_seq_one_letter_code
_entity_poly.pdbx_strand_id
1 'polypeptide(L)'
;MWWKDSPPGRGRITVAAQQTVGVPRAWITGTAVACVVVALYVAQTQLPKNVLSLPGQKSVKPVAVAVAPQGWAFFTKSARSPEFEPFRPDGSTWASASLGPHSEHGFDRISRSQGIETALLLHEAGKVTRTACELSPVQECLKKARVSTAVTNRTPAPTLCGRIAVIEQKPTPWAWRDLLPATHTPQNVILLDVSC
;
A
#
# COMPACT_ATOMS: atom_id res chain seq x y z
N MET A 1 -79.81 -29.00 21.05
CA MET A 1 -78.39 -28.64 20.90
C MET A 1 -78.35 -27.14 20.66
N TRP A 2 -78.01 -26.37 21.70
CA TRP A 2 -78.13 -24.91 21.77
C TRP A 2 -76.95 -24.25 21.04
N TRP A 3 -77.23 -23.47 20.00
CA TRP A 3 -76.29 -22.47 19.48
C TRP A 3 -76.80 -21.11 19.92
N LYS A 4 -76.05 -20.45 20.81
CA LYS A 4 -76.27 -19.06 21.22
C LYS A 4 -75.56 -18.19 20.20
N ASP A 5 -76.33 -17.48 19.38
CA ASP A 5 -75.80 -16.41 18.53
C ASP A 5 -75.22 -15.32 19.43
N SER A 6 -73.89 -15.25 19.49
CA SER A 6 -73.21 -14.12 20.11
C SER A 6 -73.26 -12.95 19.13
N PRO A 7 -73.64 -11.73 19.56
CA PRO A 7 -73.62 -10.58 18.67
C PRO A 7 -72.18 -10.28 18.24
N PRO A 8 -71.96 -9.78 17.00
CA PRO A 8 -70.62 -9.45 16.53
C PRO A 8 -70.09 -8.29 17.38
N GLY A 9 -69.19 -8.60 18.31
CA GLY A 9 -68.42 -7.61 19.04
C GLY A 9 -67.61 -6.79 18.03
N ARG A 10 -68.10 -5.60 17.69
CA ARG A 10 -67.32 -4.57 17.00
C ARG A 10 -66.20 -4.12 17.94
N GLY A 11 -65.12 -4.88 17.98
CA GLY A 11 -63.86 -4.41 18.54
C GLY A 11 -63.39 -3.25 17.68
N ARG A 12 -63.62 -2.02 18.14
CA ARG A 12 -62.91 -0.86 17.60
C ARG A 12 -61.43 -1.06 17.89
N ILE A 13 -60.64 -1.33 16.87
CA ILE A 13 -59.20 -1.13 16.93
C ILE A 13 -59.01 0.39 17.04
N THR A 14 -58.84 0.89 18.26
CA THR A 14 -58.38 2.25 18.48
C THR A 14 -56.92 2.29 18.09
N VAL A 15 -56.62 2.72 16.87
CA VAL A 15 -55.25 3.10 16.50
C VAL A 15 -54.87 4.25 17.42
N ALA A 16 -53.91 4.02 18.31
CA ALA A 16 -53.41 5.07 19.21
C ALA A 16 -53.03 6.28 18.37
N ALA A 17 -53.48 7.47 18.78
CA ALA A 17 -53.15 8.71 18.08
C ALA A 17 -51.64 8.81 17.91
N GLN A 18 -51.20 9.14 16.69
CA GLN A 18 -49.80 9.21 16.32
C GLN A 18 -49.11 10.24 17.23
N GLN A 19 -48.30 9.75 18.18
CA GLN A 19 -47.56 10.62 19.09
C GLN A 19 -46.52 11.38 18.27
N THR A 20 -46.80 12.65 17.99
CA THR A 20 -45.85 13.55 17.34
C THR A 20 -45.07 14.28 18.41
N VAL A 21 -43.78 13.98 18.52
CA VAL A 21 -42.85 14.76 19.35
C VAL A 21 -42.34 15.92 18.50
N GLY A 22 -42.58 17.15 18.95
CA GLY A 22 -42.06 18.34 18.29
C GLY A 22 -40.55 18.44 18.50
N VAL A 23 -39.76 18.07 17.50
CA VAL A 23 -38.30 18.24 17.54
C VAL A 23 -37.95 19.63 17.00
N PRO A 24 -37.24 20.47 17.78
CA PRO A 24 -36.80 21.77 17.30
C PRO A 24 -35.91 21.61 16.06
N ARG A 25 -36.14 22.40 15.02
CA ARG A 25 -35.31 22.39 13.79
C ARG A 25 -33.82 22.58 14.11
N ALA A 26 -33.51 23.40 15.12
CA ALA A 26 -32.14 23.64 15.59
C ALA A 26 -31.41 22.36 16.03
N TRP A 27 -32.12 21.41 16.64
CA TRP A 27 -31.54 20.13 17.06
C TRP A 27 -31.24 19.26 15.85
N ILE A 28 -32.18 19.19 14.90
CA ILE A 28 -31.99 18.46 13.64
C ILE A 28 -30.78 19.01 12.89
N THR A 29 -30.69 20.34 12.74
CA THR A 29 -29.57 21.00 12.06
C THR A 29 -28.25 20.78 12.81
N GLY A 30 -28.24 20.90 14.14
CA GLY A 30 -27.04 20.70 14.95
C GLY A 30 -26.50 19.27 14.82
N THR A 31 -27.37 18.27 14.93
CA THR A 31 -27.00 16.86 14.74
C THR A 31 -26.52 16.59 13.31
N ALA A 32 -27.20 17.13 12.30
CA ALA A 32 -26.79 16.95 10.91
C ALA A 32 -25.38 17.53 10.66
N VAL A 33 -25.10 18.74 11.15
CA VAL A 33 -23.78 19.37 11.04
C VAL A 33 -22.72 18.52 11.75
N ALA A 34 -22.99 18.05 12.96
CA ALA A 34 -22.06 17.19 13.69
C ALA A 34 -21.74 15.89 12.92
N CYS A 35 -22.77 15.22 12.38
CA CYS A 35 -22.59 14.03 11.56
C CYS A 35 -21.75 14.30 10.30
N VAL A 36 -21.99 15.42 9.61
CA VAL A 36 -21.20 15.82 8.43
C VAL A 36 -19.74 16.07 8.80
N VAL A 37 -19.47 16.77 9.90
CA VAL A 37 -18.10 17.02 10.37
C VAL A 37 -17.38 15.69 10.68
N VAL A 38 -18.04 14.76 11.37
CA VAL A 38 -17.47 13.43 11.66
C VAL A 38 -17.22 12.67 10.36
N ALA A 39 -18.16 12.65 9.43
CA ALA A 39 -18.02 11.96 8.14
C ALA A 39 -16.85 12.54 7.33
N LEU A 40 -16.72 13.86 7.25
CA LEU A 40 -15.61 14.54 6.56
C LEU A 40 -14.27 14.25 7.25
N TYR A 41 -14.24 14.20 8.58
CA TYR A 41 -13.03 13.85 9.33
C TYR A 41 -12.60 12.41 9.03
N VAL A 42 -13.54 11.45 9.06
CA VAL A 42 -13.29 10.05 8.69
C VAL A 42 -12.80 9.96 7.24
N ALA A 43 -13.47 10.63 6.29
CA ALA A 43 -13.06 10.67 4.89
C ALA A 43 -11.61 11.17 4.74
N GLN A 44 -11.25 12.28 5.41
CA GLN A 44 -9.88 12.82 5.38
C GLN A 44 -8.84 11.84 5.95
N THR A 45 -9.18 11.05 6.98
CA THR A 45 -8.25 10.06 7.56
C THR A 45 -7.92 8.91 6.60
N GLN A 46 -8.83 8.61 5.69
CA GLN A 46 -8.75 7.53 4.71
C GLN A 46 -8.02 7.94 3.42
N LEU A 47 -7.85 9.24 3.18
CA LEU A 47 -7.09 9.73 2.03
C LEU A 47 -5.59 9.39 2.14
N PRO A 48 -4.89 9.22 1.00
CA PRO A 48 -3.44 9.12 0.97
C PRO A 48 -2.75 10.34 1.59
N LYS A 49 -1.45 10.19 1.91
CA LYS A 49 -0.63 11.28 2.46
C LYS A 49 -0.73 12.51 1.55
N ASN A 50 -1.26 13.60 2.10
CA ASN A 50 -1.44 14.88 1.43
C ASN A 50 -0.93 16.03 2.33
N VAL A 51 -1.03 17.27 1.86
CA VAL A 51 -0.51 18.47 2.55
C VAL A 51 -1.37 18.88 3.74
N LEU A 52 -2.64 18.46 3.78
CA LEU A 52 -3.59 18.80 4.84
C LEU A 52 -3.54 17.77 5.97
N SER A 53 -3.02 18.19 7.13
CA SER A 53 -3.07 17.41 8.37
C SER A 53 -4.07 18.02 9.36
N LEU A 54 -5.08 17.25 9.75
CA LEU A 54 -6.02 17.67 10.78
C LEU A 54 -5.44 17.47 12.19
N PRO A 55 -5.87 18.27 13.19
CA PRO A 55 -5.52 18.05 14.58
C PRO A 55 -5.92 16.64 15.03
N GLY A 56 -5.01 15.94 15.73
CA GLY A 56 -5.26 14.60 16.25
C GLY A 56 -5.37 13.47 15.20
N GLN A 57 -5.25 13.77 13.90
CA GLN A 57 -5.48 12.80 12.83
C GLN A 57 -4.62 11.54 12.95
N LYS A 58 -3.35 11.69 13.37
CA LYS A 58 -2.42 10.56 13.57
C LYS A 58 -2.92 9.59 14.64
N SER A 59 -3.51 10.11 15.72
CA SER A 59 -3.99 9.32 16.85
C SER A 59 -5.34 8.66 16.56
N VAL A 60 -6.21 9.32 15.79
CA VAL A 60 -7.57 8.83 15.48
C VAL A 60 -7.57 7.87 14.27
N LYS A 61 -6.60 8.00 13.37
CA LYS A 61 -6.52 7.19 12.14
C LYS A 61 -6.64 5.67 12.37
N PRO A 62 -5.95 5.02 13.33
CA PRO A 62 -6.10 3.59 13.56
C PRO A 62 -7.55 3.18 13.88
N VAL A 63 -8.23 3.96 14.72
CA VAL A 63 -9.62 3.70 15.12
C VAL A 63 -10.57 3.95 13.95
N ALA A 64 -10.41 5.07 13.24
CA ALA A 64 -11.24 5.40 12.08
C ALA A 64 -11.12 4.35 10.96
N VAL A 65 -9.91 3.84 10.71
CA VAL A 65 -9.66 2.78 9.72
C VAL A 65 -10.29 1.46 10.14
N ALA A 66 -10.29 1.13 11.44
CA ALA A 66 -10.86 -0.11 11.95
C ALA A 66 -12.40 -0.09 12.01
N VAL A 67 -13.00 1.01 12.47
CA VAL A 67 -14.45 1.11 12.73
C VAL A 67 -15.24 1.51 11.48
N ALA A 68 -14.65 2.31 10.61
CA ALA A 68 -15.30 2.82 9.40
C ALA A 68 -14.39 2.67 8.17
N PRO A 69 -14.04 1.43 7.77
CA PRO A 69 -13.21 1.20 6.60
C PRO A 69 -13.93 1.67 5.33
N GLN A 70 -13.41 2.71 4.68
CA GLN A 70 -14.02 3.26 3.46
C GLN A 70 -13.53 2.60 2.18
N GLY A 71 -12.48 1.77 2.24
CA GLY A 71 -11.95 1.03 1.07
C GLY A 71 -11.32 1.91 -0.03
N TRP A 72 -11.19 3.22 0.19
CA TRP A 72 -10.63 4.15 -0.80
C TRP A 72 -9.09 4.18 -0.84
N ALA A 73 -8.45 3.58 0.16
CA ALA A 73 -7.03 3.28 0.07
C ALA A 73 -6.86 2.11 -0.90
N PHE A 74 -6.65 2.42 -2.19
CA PHE A 74 -6.21 1.43 -3.16
C PHE A 74 -5.03 0.64 -2.58
N PHE A 75 -5.04 -0.69 -2.72
CA PHE A 75 -4.00 -1.63 -2.26
C PHE A 75 -2.64 -1.45 -2.96
N THR A 76 -2.34 -0.25 -3.44
CA THR A 76 -1.14 0.07 -4.20
C THR A 76 -0.10 0.65 -3.25
N LYS A 77 1.08 0.01 -3.25
CA LYS A 77 2.31 0.58 -2.70
C LYS A 77 2.42 2.03 -3.16
N SER A 78 2.77 2.97 -2.27
CA SER A 78 2.89 4.38 -2.66
C SER A 78 3.89 4.53 -3.80
N ALA A 79 3.52 5.26 -4.85
CA ALA A 79 4.36 5.54 -6.02
C ALA A 79 5.64 6.36 -5.72
N ARG A 80 5.85 6.78 -4.46
CA ARG A 80 7.07 7.47 -4.01
C ARG A 80 7.97 6.57 -3.16
N SER A 81 7.55 5.33 -2.94
CA SER A 81 8.28 4.37 -2.12
C SER A 81 9.54 3.92 -2.87
N PRO A 82 10.60 3.51 -2.16
CA PRO A 82 11.76 2.92 -2.79
C PRO A 82 11.38 1.63 -3.54
N GLU A 83 12.06 1.40 -4.66
CA GLU A 83 12.02 0.20 -5.47
C GLU A 83 13.37 -0.53 -5.37
N PHE A 84 13.32 -1.85 -5.45
CA PHE A 84 14.50 -2.71 -5.36
C PHE A 84 14.67 -3.42 -6.69
N GLU A 85 15.76 -3.12 -7.39
CA GLU A 85 16.05 -3.71 -8.70
C GLU A 85 17.29 -4.60 -8.60
N PRO A 86 17.22 -5.87 -9.04
CA PRO A 86 18.37 -6.77 -9.05
C PRO A 86 19.22 -6.57 -10.32
N PHE A 87 20.54 -6.66 -10.15
CA PHE A 87 21.55 -6.59 -11.20
C PHE A 87 22.52 -7.76 -11.08
N ARG A 88 22.97 -8.27 -12.21
CA ARG A 88 23.98 -9.33 -12.33
C ARG A 88 25.25 -8.79 -12.99
N PRO A 89 26.44 -9.29 -12.60
CA PRO A 89 27.67 -8.91 -13.28
C PRO A 89 27.66 -9.42 -14.72
N ASP A 90 28.06 -8.56 -15.65
CA ASP A 90 28.23 -8.87 -17.07
C ASP A 90 29.61 -8.36 -17.51
N GLY A 91 30.63 -9.18 -17.26
CA GLY A 91 32.03 -8.76 -17.45
C GLY A 91 32.42 -7.60 -16.53
N SER A 92 32.69 -6.43 -17.12
CA SER A 92 33.10 -5.21 -16.40
C SER A 92 31.93 -4.27 -16.05
N THR A 93 30.72 -4.60 -16.51
CA THR A 93 29.50 -3.83 -16.27
C THR A 93 28.49 -4.67 -15.49
N TRP A 94 27.37 -4.04 -15.14
CA TRP A 94 26.24 -4.73 -14.52
C TRP A 94 25.04 -4.67 -15.46
N ALA A 95 24.40 -5.80 -15.68
CA ALA A 95 23.17 -5.91 -16.44
C ALA A 95 21.98 -6.06 -15.48
N SER A 96 20.82 -5.48 -15.82
CA SER A 96 19.61 -5.71 -15.03
C SER A 96 19.28 -7.20 -15.05
N ALA A 97 19.06 -7.77 -13.87
CA ALA A 97 18.55 -9.12 -13.70
C ALA A 97 17.02 -9.12 -13.55
N SER A 98 16.38 -7.95 -13.66
CA SER A 98 14.94 -7.81 -13.66
C SER A 98 14.33 -8.48 -14.89
N LEU A 99 13.35 -9.36 -14.68
CA LEU A 99 12.60 -10.00 -15.76
C LEU A 99 11.57 -9.06 -16.42
N GLY A 100 11.50 -7.81 -15.94
CA GLY A 100 10.68 -6.75 -16.50
C GLY A 100 9.16 -7.02 -16.42
N PRO A 101 8.34 -6.10 -16.92
CA PRO A 101 6.91 -6.30 -17.04
C PRO A 101 6.60 -7.28 -18.17
N HIS A 102 6.57 -8.58 -17.82
CA HIS A 102 6.06 -9.73 -18.58
C HIS A 102 6.94 -10.22 -19.74
N SER A 103 7.69 -11.29 -19.46
CA SER A 103 8.24 -12.22 -20.44
C SER A 103 7.09 -12.88 -21.22
N GLU A 104 7.19 -12.89 -22.55
CA GLU A 104 6.39 -13.73 -23.45
C GLU A 104 4.86 -13.52 -23.43
N HIS A 105 4.38 -12.32 -23.77
CA HIS A 105 2.95 -12.04 -24.07
C HIS A 105 1.94 -12.45 -22.97
N GLY A 106 2.40 -12.67 -21.74
CA GLY A 106 1.57 -13.07 -20.59
C GLY A 106 1.39 -14.58 -20.40
N PHE A 107 2.06 -15.42 -21.21
CA PHE A 107 2.10 -16.88 -21.00
C PHE A 107 3.04 -17.26 -19.85
N ASP A 108 4.13 -16.52 -19.69
CA ASP A 108 5.03 -16.64 -18.55
C ASP A 108 4.73 -15.55 -17.51
N ARG A 109 4.60 -15.99 -16.25
CA ARG A 109 4.27 -15.15 -15.09
C ARG A 109 5.40 -15.10 -14.07
N ILE A 110 6.58 -15.65 -14.37
CA ILE A 110 7.72 -15.68 -13.46
C ILE A 110 8.20 -14.27 -13.06
N SER A 111 8.02 -13.26 -13.93
CA SER A 111 8.28 -11.86 -13.59
C SER A 111 7.49 -11.37 -12.36
N ARG A 112 6.31 -11.94 -12.09
CA ARG A 112 5.48 -11.56 -10.93
C ARG A 112 6.01 -12.12 -9.60
N SER A 113 6.74 -13.23 -9.62
CA SER A 113 7.35 -13.81 -8.41
C SER A 113 8.67 -13.15 -8.07
N GLN A 114 9.40 -12.58 -9.04
CA GLN A 114 10.74 -12.03 -8.80
C GLN A 114 10.77 -10.87 -7.78
N GLY A 115 9.72 -10.05 -7.73
CA GLY A 115 9.62 -9.01 -6.71
C GLY A 115 9.54 -9.58 -5.28
N ILE A 116 8.82 -10.69 -5.10
CA ILE A 116 8.72 -11.40 -3.82
C ILE A 116 10.05 -12.09 -3.51
N GLU A 117 10.66 -12.74 -4.50
CA GLU A 117 11.98 -13.36 -4.39
C GLU A 117 13.04 -12.36 -3.91
N THR A 118 13.09 -11.17 -4.53
CA THR A 118 14.00 -10.09 -4.11
C THR A 118 13.74 -9.66 -2.66
N ALA A 119 12.46 -9.54 -2.27
CA ALA A 119 12.10 -9.19 -0.90
C ALA A 119 12.49 -10.28 0.12
N LEU A 120 12.35 -11.56 -0.22
CA LEU A 120 12.78 -12.68 0.62
C LEU A 120 14.30 -12.71 0.79
N LEU A 121 15.05 -12.49 -0.29
CA LEU A 121 16.52 -12.39 -0.23
C LEU A 121 16.96 -11.23 0.67
N LEU A 122 16.35 -10.05 0.52
CA LEU A 122 16.63 -8.89 1.38
C LEU A 122 16.23 -9.13 2.84
N HIS A 123 15.17 -9.89 3.09
CA HIS A 123 14.75 -10.28 4.43
C HIS A 123 15.74 -11.24 5.07
N GLU A 124 16.18 -12.27 4.34
CA GLU A 124 17.19 -13.24 4.80
C GLU A 124 18.54 -12.58 5.06
N ALA A 125 18.93 -11.62 4.22
CA ALA A 125 20.13 -10.83 4.41
C ALA A 125 20.09 -10.00 5.72
N GLY A 126 18.88 -9.66 6.20
CA GLY A 126 18.68 -8.97 7.47
C GLY A 126 19.24 -7.54 7.47
N LYS A 127 19.99 -7.18 8.52
CA LYS A 127 20.61 -5.85 8.66
C LYS A 127 21.94 -5.77 7.92
N VAL A 128 21.92 -5.98 6.60
CA VAL A 128 23.10 -5.86 5.76
C VAL A 128 23.62 -4.42 5.65
N THR A 129 24.94 -4.33 5.46
CA THR A 129 25.60 -3.08 5.11
C THR A 129 25.11 -2.61 3.75
N ARG A 130 24.46 -1.45 3.74
CA ARG A 130 24.06 -0.71 2.54
C ARG A 130 25.19 0.24 2.18
N THR A 131 25.64 0.20 0.93
CA THR A 131 26.58 1.21 0.43
C THR A 131 25.79 2.34 -0.20
N ALA A 132 25.98 3.57 0.27
CA ALA A 132 25.30 4.73 -0.27
C ALA A 132 25.78 5.06 -1.70
N CYS A 133 24.85 5.41 -2.58
CA CYS A 133 25.16 5.78 -3.97
C CYS A 133 25.55 7.27 -4.12
N GLU A 134 25.14 8.14 -3.20
CA GLU A 134 25.41 9.60 -3.26
C GLU A 134 24.91 10.26 -4.55
N LEU A 135 23.73 9.84 -5.05
CA LEU A 135 23.13 10.34 -6.29
C LEU A 135 23.94 10.05 -7.57
N SER A 136 24.91 9.13 -7.52
CA SER A 136 25.65 8.71 -8.72
C SER A 136 24.76 7.94 -9.69
N PRO A 137 25.08 7.90 -10.99
CA PRO A 137 24.47 6.97 -11.94
C PRO A 137 24.47 5.52 -11.44
N VAL A 138 23.50 4.72 -11.89
CA VAL A 138 23.29 3.32 -11.45
C VAL A 138 24.57 2.49 -11.58
N GLN A 139 25.22 2.54 -12.74
CA GLN A 139 26.44 1.76 -13.01
C GLN A 139 27.60 2.14 -12.10
N GLU A 140 27.74 3.42 -11.76
CA GLU A 140 28.75 3.88 -10.81
C GLU A 140 28.43 3.43 -9.40
N CYS A 141 27.15 3.47 -8.99
CA CYS A 141 26.77 2.98 -7.67
C CYS A 141 27.02 1.48 -7.53
N LEU A 142 26.69 0.67 -8.54
CA LEU A 142 26.91 -0.78 -8.51
C LEU A 142 28.40 -1.13 -8.33
N LYS A 143 29.32 -0.32 -8.87
CA LYS A 143 30.77 -0.49 -8.67
C LYS A 143 31.25 -0.15 -7.25
N LYS A 144 30.48 0.63 -6.47
CA LYS A 144 30.79 0.94 -5.06
C LYS A 144 30.52 -0.25 -4.13
N ALA A 145 29.70 -1.22 -4.55
CA ALA A 145 29.34 -2.37 -3.73
C ALA A 145 30.50 -3.38 -3.62
N ARG A 146 31.16 -3.44 -2.45
CA ARG A 146 32.33 -4.31 -2.22
C ARG A 146 32.07 -5.51 -1.32
N VAL A 147 31.24 -5.33 -0.30
CA VAL A 147 30.98 -6.37 0.72
C VAL A 147 29.73 -7.14 0.32
N SER A 148 29.89 -8.43 0.04
CA SER A 148 28.76 -9.34 -0.21
C SER A 148 28.24 -9.94 1.08
N THR A 149 26.92 -10.16 1.13
CA THR A 149 26.28 -10.98 2.16
C THR A 149 25.82 -12.29 1.55
N ALA A 150 26.23 -13.41 2.13
CA ALA A 150 25.79 -14.73 1.69
C ALA A 150 24.34 -14.98 2.10
N VAL A 151 23.51 -15.43 1.16
CA VAL A 151 22.09 -15.74 1.38
C VAL A 151 21.68 -16.97 0.55
N THR A 152 20.61 -17.65 0.94
CA THR A 152 20.10 -18.81 0.19
C THR A 152 18.73 -18.51 -0.39
N ASN A 153 18.59 -18.65 -1.71
CA ASN A 153 17.31 -18.49 -2.37
C ASN A 153 16.47 -19.77 -2.24
N ARG A 154 15.52 -19.75 -1.31
CA ARG A 154 14.64 -20.89 -1.03
C ARG A 154 13.35 -20.89 -1.86
N THR A 155 13.26 -20.04 -2.88
CA THR A 155 12.06 -20.01 -3.73
C THR A 155 12.00 -21.25 -4.61
N PRO A 156 10.80 -21.80 -4.91
CA PRO A 156 10.69 -23.06 -5.67
C PRO A 156 11.29 -23.04 -7.08
N ALA A 157 11.38 -21.87 -7.69
CA ALA A 157 11.95 -21.65 -9.03
C ALA A 157 12.80 -20.37 -9.00
N PRO A 158 14.03 -20.44 -8.48
CA PRO A 158 14.84 -19.25 -8.23
C PRO A 158 15.36 -18.67 -9.55
N THR A 159 15.23 -17.35 -9.70
CA THR A 159 15.72 -16.57 -10.85
C THR A 159 16.96 -15.74 -10.52
N LEU A 160 17.18 -15.47 -9.24
CA LEU A 160 18.30 -14.70 -8.71
C LEU A 160 19.29 -15.63 -8.02
N CYS A 161 20.36 -16.01 -8.72
CA CYS A 161 21.40 -16.92 -8.24
C CYS A 161 22.80 -16.36 -8.51
N GLY A 162 23.77 -16.73 -7.67
CA GLY A 162 25.15 -16.25 -7.70
C GLY A 162 25.28 -14.82 -7.20
N ARG A 163 26.25 -14.08 -7.75
CA ARG A 163 26.55 -12.71 -7.33
C ARG A 163 25.50 -11.74 -7.86
N ILE A 164 24.68 -11.17 -6.96
CA ILE A 164 23.59 -10.26 -7.30
C ILE A 164 23.76 -8.95 -6.55
N ALA A 165 23.69 -7.82 -7.24
CA ALA A 165 23.58 -6.51 -6.62
C ALA A 165 22.12 -6.05 -6.64
N VAL A 166 21.56 -5.70 -5.49
CA VAL A 166 20.22 -5.13 -5.38
C VAL A 166 20.35 -3.65 -5.09
N ILE A 167 19.84 -2.82 -5.99
CA ILE A 167 19.87 -1.37 -5.84
C ILE A 167 18.52 -0.87 -5.30
N GLU A 168 18.57 -0.06 -4.26
CA GLU A 168 17.42 0.66 -3.71
C GLU A 168 17.35 2.03 -4.38
N GLN A 169 16.29 2.28 -5.13
CA GLN A 169 16.11 3.52 -5.89
C GLN A 169 14.77 4.17 -5.55
N LYS A 170 14.69 5.49 -5.60
CA LYS A 170 13.41 6.21 -5.49
C LYS A 170 12.97 6.74 -6.85
N PRO A 171 11.69 6.63 -7.20
CA PRO A 171 11.16 7.31 -8.38
C PRO A 171 11.42 8.81 -8.29
N THR A 172 11.90 9.39 -9.38
CA THR A 172 12.08 10.83 -9.51
C THR A 172 10.70 11.50 -9.39
N PRO A 173 10.49 12.41 -8.42
CA PRO A 173 9.24 13.12 -8.29
C PRO A 173 8.86 13.80 -9.60
N TRP A 174 7.58 13.71 -9.97
CA TRP A 174 7.06 14.30 -11.21
C TRP A 174 7.45 15.77 -11.40
N ALA A 175 7.47 16.55 -10.32
CA ALA A 175 7.86 17.95 -10.32
C ALA A 175 9.30 18.21 -10.83
N TRP A 176 10.16 17.19 -10.87
CA TRP A 176 11.56 17.28 -11.29
C TRP A 176 11.88 16.42 -12.51
N ARG A 177 10.87 15.84 -13.17
CA ARG A 177 11.07 14.95 -14.32
C ARG A 177 11.81 15.62 -15.47
N ASP A 178 11.63 16.92 -15.64
CA ASP A 178 12.27 17.67 -16.74
C ASP A 178 13.65 18.23 -16.34
N LEU A 179 14.01 18.13 -15.05
CA LEU A 179 15.29 18.60 -14.51
C LEU A 179 16.31 17.48 -14.30
N LEU A 180 15.83 16.25 -14.14
CA LEU A 180 16.65 15.06 -13.93
C LEU A 180 16.46 14.09 -15.10
N PRO A 181 17.54 13.67 -15.78
CA PRO A 181 17.43 12.80 -16.95
C PRO A 181 16.97 11.38 -16.61
N ALA A 182 17.10 10.96 -15.35
CA ALA A 182 16.74 9.63 -14.90
C ALA A 182 15.35 9.59 -14.24
N THR A 183 14.59 8.55 -14.54
CA THR A 183 13.27 8.28 -13.93
C THR A 183 13.38 7.82 -12.48
N HIS A 184 14.55 7.35 -12.07
CA HIS A 184 14.85 6.87 -10.72
C HIS A 184 16.19 7.40 -10.23
N THR A 185 16.26 7.65 -8.93
CA THR A 185 17.47 8.10 -8.26
C THR A 185 17.97 7.00 -7.31
N PRO A 186 19.16 6.44 -7.54
CA PRO A 186 19.69 5.38 -6.69
C PRO A 186 20.13 5.93 -5.32
N GLN A 187 19.73 5.25 -4.26
CA GLN A 187 20.02 5.63 -2.88
C GLN A 187 21.11 4.76 -2.30
N ASN A 188 20.92 3.44 -2.38
CA ASN A 188 21.82 2.46 -1.78
C ASN A 188 21.98 1.26 -2.71
N VAL A 189 23.08 0.54 -2.55
CA VAL A 189 23.30 -0.77 -3.17
C VAL A 189 23.63 -1.79 -2.08
N ILE A 190 23.12 -3.00 -2.26
CA ILE A 190 23.38 -4.18 -1.45
C ILE A 190 23.97 -5.24 -2.37
N LEU A 191 25.10 -5.82 -2.00
CA LEU A 191 25.68 -6.93 -2.73
C LEU A 191 25.39 -8.24 -2.00
N LEU A 192 24.86 -9.21 -2.74
CA LEU A 192 24.47 -10.53 -2.27
C LEU A 192 25.27 -11.59 -3.01
N ASP A 193 25.62 -12.65 -2.28
CA ASP A 193 26.11 -13.90 -2.86
C ASP A 193 25.06 -14.97 -2.62
N VAL A 194 24.29 -15.29 -3.67
CA VAL A 194 23.04 -16.04 -3.58
C VAL A 194 23.28 -17.48 -3.96
N SER A 195 23.05 -18.38 -3.02
CA SER A 195 23.03 -19.83 -3.26
C SER A 195 21.64 -20.28 -3.71
N CYS A 196 21.61 -21.06 -4.79
CA CYS A 196 20.49 -21.83 -5.32
C CYS A 196 21.06 -23.24 -5.57
#